data_AF-A0A085W7Q8-F1
#
_entry.id   AF-A0A085W7Q8-F1
#
_cell.length_a   1.000
_cell.length_b   1.000
_cell.length_c   1.000
_cell.angle_alpha   90.00
_cell.angle_beta   90.00
_cell.angle_gamma   90.00
#
_symmetry.space_group_name_H-M   'P 1'
#
loop_
_entity.id
_entity.type
_entity.pdbx_description
1 polymer ?
#
loop_
_entity_poly.entity_id
_entity_poly.type
_entity_poly.pdbx_seq_one_letter_code
_entity_poly.pdbx_strand_id
1 'polypeptide(L)'
;METTEAIVVVMVVGMTCGIPLLGLTLRFSLKPLVEAFIRLREAQLGAGQLQALRDRVTHLEHQLEVHGLLDRIPSTPLQKFAPEQLPAVVKDRERS
;
A
#
# COMPACT_ATOMS: atom_id res chain seq x y z
N MET A 1 31.64 49.52 6.39
CA MET A 1 30.93 48.43 7.10
C MET A 1 31.98 47.49 7.63
N GLU A 2 31.92 47.25 8.94
CA GLU A 2 32.78 46.29 9.62
C GLU A 2 32.37 44.87 9.20
N THR A 3 33.32 43.97 8.99
CA THR A 3 33.05 42.58 8.54
C THR A 3 32.03 41.87 9.43
N THR A 4 32.03 42.20 10.71
CA THR A 4 31.08 41.71 11.72
C THR A 4 29.64 42.12 11.41
N GLU A 5 29.42 43.36 10.96
CA GLU A 5 28.10 43.86 10.57
C GLU A 5 27.55 43.08 9.37
N ALA A 6 28.40 42.83 8.36
CA ALA A 6 28.02 42.07 7.18
C ALA A 6 27.60 40.62 7.52
N ILE A 7 28.35 39.96 8.42
CA ILE A 7 28.03 38.59 8.87
C ILE A 7 26.68 38.56 9.59
N VAL A 8 26.45 39.52 10.50
CA VAL A 8 25.18 39.61 11.26
C VAL A 8 24.00 39.84 10.32
N VAL A 9 24.14 40.72 9.33
CA VAL A 9 23.09 40.99 8.33
C VAL A 9 22.77 39.72 7.54
N VAL A 10 23.77 38.99 7.06
CA VAL A 10 23.54 37.74 6.31
C VAL A 10 22.86 36.68 7.18
N MET A 11 23.26 36.55 8.45
CA MET A 11 22.62 35.64 9.42
C MET A 11 21.15 35.98 9.64
N VAL A 12 20.85 37.26 9.88
CA VAL A 12 19.47 37.72 10.13
C VAL A 12 18.61 37.55 8.89
N VAL A 13 19.11 37.93 7.71
CA VAL A 13 18.39 37.74 6.43
C VAL A 13 18.19 36.25 6.14
N GLY A 14 19.23 35.44 6.37
CA GLY A 14 19.16 33.99 6.20
C GLY A 14 18.12 33.34 7.11
N MET A 15 18.03 33.74 8.38
CA MET A 15 17.02 33.20 9.30
C MET A 15 15.61 33.70 8.96
N THR A 16 15.46 34.99 8.68
CA THR A 16 14.15 35.60 8.39
C THR A 16 13.54 35.13 7.07
N CYS A 17 14.35 34.87 6.04
CA CYS A 17 13.86 34.32 4.77
C CYS A 17 13.91 32.79 4.74
N GLY A 18 14.95 32.18 5.29
CA GLY A 18 15.18 30.74 5.26
C GLY A 18 14.18 29.96 6.10
N ILE A 19 13.83 30.42 7.30
CA ILE A 19 12.89 29.71 8.17
C ILE A 19 11.49 29.63 7.54
N PRO A 20 10.89 30.71 7.01
CA PRO A 20 9.60 30.63 6.32
C PRO A 20 9.67 29.79 5.05
N LEU A 21 10.74 29.88 4.25
CA LEU A 21 10.92 29.06 3.06
C LEU A 21 10.96 27.57 3.43
N LEU A 22 11.79 27.19 4.39
CA LEU A 22 11.87 25.82 4.89
C LEU A 22 10.53 25.36 5.46
N GLY A 23 9.84 26.21 6.23
CA GLY A 23 8.52 25.91 6.79
C GLY A 23 7.46 25.67 5.71
N LEU A 24 7.44 26.48 4.65
CA LEU A 24 6.55 26.29 3.51
C LEU A 24 6.91 25.04 2.73
N THR A 25 8.19 24.84 2.38
CA THR A 25 8.65 23.64 1.68
C THR A 25 8.31 22.38 2.47
N LEU A 26 8.52 22.39 3.79
CA LEU A 26 8.17 21.29 4.66
C LEU A 26 6.66 21.07 4.69
N ARG A 27 5.86 22.13 4.82
CA ARG A 27 4.38 22.05 4.80
C ARG A 27 3.83 21.51 3.48
N PHE A 28 4.42 21.90 2.35
CA PHE A 28 4.01 21.44 1.03
C PHE A 28 4.51 20.03 0.71
N SER A 29 5.66 19.62 1.25
CA SER A 29 6.23 18.28 1.00
C SER A 29 5.72 17.21 1.96
N LEU A 30 5.43 17.54 3.23
CA LEU A 30 5.05 16.53 4.22
C LEU A 30 3.78 15.79 3.82
N LYS A 31 2.74 16.51 3.41
CA LYS A 31 1.44 15.92 3.08
C LYS A 31 1.50 14.92 1.92
N PRO A 32 2.02 15.28 0.72
CA PRO A 32 2.13 14.31 -0.38
C PRO A 32 3.11 13.17 -0.05
N LEU A 33 4.15 13.44 0.74
CA LEU A 33 5.16 12.43 1.08
C LEU A 33 4.61 11.39 2.06
N VAL A 34 3.83 11.81 3.06
CA VAL A 34 3.10 10.90 3.96
C VAL A 34 2.06 10.09 3.18
N GLU A 35 1.30 10.71 2.28
CA GLU A 35 0.30 10.01 1.46
C GLU A 35 0.95 8.97 0.54
N ALA A 36 2.04 9.33 -0.14
CA ALA A 36 2.81 8.39 -0.96
C ALA A 36 3.40 7.25 -0.12
N PHE A 37 3.88 7.55 1.08
CA PHE A 37 4.43 6.54 1.99
C PHE A 37 3.37 5.55 2.47
N ILE A 38 2.16 6.02 2.80
CA ILE A 38 1.04 5.15 3.17
C ILE A 38 0.66 4.26 1.99
N ARG A 39 0.50 4.82 0.79
CA ARG A 39 0.18 4.03 -0.42
C ARG A 39 1.25 2.97 -0.71
N LEU A 40 2.52 3.31 -0.53
CA LEU A 40 3.61 2.36 -0.70
C LEU A 40 3.54 1.22 0.32
N ARG A 41 3.27 1.54 1.59
CA ARG A 41 3.07 0.54 2.64
C ARG A 41 1.88 -0.37 2.36
N GLU A 42 0.75 0.19 1.96
CA GLU A 42 -0.45 -0.56 1.57
C GLU A 42 -0.16 -1.51 0.39
N ALA A 43 0.52 -1.02 -0.65
CA ALA A 43 0.93 -1.84 -1.78
C ALA A 43 1.87 -2.99 -1.38
N GLN A 44 2.80 -2.74 -0.46
CA GLN A 44 3.69 -3.78 0.06
C GLN A 44 2.96 -4.82 0.92
N LEU A 45 1.99 -4.40 1.73
CA LEU A 45 1.16 -5.32 2.52
C LEU A 45 0.34 -6.24 1.61
N GLY A 46 -0.26 -5.70 0.54
CA GLY A 46 -0.98 -6.48 -0.47
C GLY A 46 -0.06 -7.47 -1.21
N ALA A 47 1.15 -7.04 -1.59
CA ALA A 47 2.14 -7.91 -2.21
C ALA A 47 2.60 -9.04 -1.28
N GLY A 48 2.77 -8.76 0.01
CA GLY A 48 3.12 -9.77 1.01
C GLY A 48 2.04 -10.85 1.19
N GLN A 49 0.76 -10.47 1.15
CA GLN A 49 -0.36 -11.43 1.21
C GLN A 49 -0.41 -12.32 -0.03
N LEU A 50 -0.19 -11.75 -1.21
CA LEU A 50 -0.10 -12.50 -2.47
C LEU A 50 1.06 -13.50 -2.46
N GLN A 51 2.21 -13.09 -1.93
CA GLN A 51 3.38 -13.97 -1.83
C GLN A 51 3.14 -15.11 -0.84
N ALA A 52 2.57 -14.82 0.34
CA ALA A 52 2.20 -15.85 1.31
C ALA A 52 1.15 -16.83 0.76
N LEU A 53 0.20 -16.34 -0.06
CA LEU A 53 -0.78 -17.20 -0.73
C LEU A 53 -0.09 -18.07 -1.79
N ARG A 54 0.81 -17.51 -2.59
CA ARG A 54 1.59 -18.25 -3.59
C ARG A 54 2.40 -19.36 -2.95
N ASP A 55 3.09 -19.08 -1.84
CA ASP A 55 3.87 -20.08 -1.10
C ASP A 55 2.97 -21.24 -0.62
N ARG A 56 1.79 -20.92 -0.09
CA ARG A 56 0.81 -21.95 0.32
C ARG A 56 0.32 -22.79 -0.85
N VAL A 57 0.03 -22.18 -1.99
CA VAL A 57 -0.38 -22.91 -3.20
C VAL A 57 0.73 -23.86 -3.63
N THR A 58 1.98 -23.39 -3.72
CA THR A 58 3.11 -24.24 -4.11
C THR A 58 3.35 -25.39 -3.12
N HIS A 59 3.13 -25.14 -1.82
CA HIS A 59 3.23 -26.19 -0.80
C HIS A 59 2.15 -27.26 -0.96
N LEU A 60 0.91 -26.85 -1.22
CA LEU A 60 -0.21 -27.76 -1.45
C LEU A 60 -0.03 -28.56 -2.74
N GLU A 61 0.40 -27.92 -3.82
CA GLU A 61 0.74 -28.59 -5.09
C GLU A 61 1.79 -29.68 -4.88
N HIS A 62 2.84 -29.38 -4.13
CA HIS A 62 3.88 -30.36 -3.81
C HIS A 62 3.34 -31.51 -2.95
N GLN A 63 2.49 -31.24 -1.96
CA GLN A 63 1.84 -32.29 -1.17
C GLN A 63 0.95 -33.18 -2.05
N LEU A 64 0.18 -32.61 -2.98
CA LEU A 64 -0.65 -33.35 -3.92
C LEU A 64 0.16 -34.22 -4.88
N GLU A 65 1.30 -33.72 -5.34
CA GLU A 65 2.27 -34.45 -6.17
C GLU A 65 2.84 -35.66 -5.41
N VAL A 66 3.28 -35.47 -4.16
CA VAL A 66 3.78 -36.56 -3.30
C VAL A 66 2.71 -37.63 -3.05
N HIS A 67 1.44 -37.25 -2.94
CA HIS A 67 0.33 -38.19 -2.78
C HIS A 67 -0.12 -38.83 -4.10
N GLY A 68 0.51 -38.51 -5.24
CA GLY A 68 0.18 -39.07 -6.56
C GLY A 68 -1.23 -38.70 -7.06
N LEU A 69 -1.84 -37.66 -6.46
CA LEU A 69 -3.21 -37.25 -6.75
C LEU A 69 -3.27 -36.21 -7.88
N LEU A 70 -2.15 -35.60 -8.24
CA LEU A 70 -2.09 -34.54 -9.24
C LEU A 70 -2.47 -35.02 -10.66
N ASP A 71 -2.08 -36.25 -11.03
CA ASP A 71 -2.42 -36.85 -12.34
C ASP A 71 -3.89 -37.33 -12.44
N ARG A 72 -4.60 -37.42 -11.31
CA ARG A 72 -6.00 -37.88 -11.25
C ARG A 72 -7.03 -36.76 -11.27
N ILE A 73 -6.62 -35.52 -11.05
CA ILE A 73 -7.53 -34.37 -11.07
C ILE A 73 -7.59 -33.88 -12.51
N PRO A 74 -8.69 -34.06 -13.26
CA PRO A 74 -8.83 -33.42 -14.55
C PRO A 74 -8.68 -31.93 -14.30
N SER A 75 -7.73 -31.31 -15.02
CA SER A 75 -7.42 -29.89 -14.99
C SER A 75 -8.66 -29.06 -15.33
N THR A 76 -9.51 -28.83 -14.34
CA THR A 76 -10.62 -27.88 -14.44
C THR A 76 -9.96 -26.49 -14.44
N PRO A 77 -10.09 -25.71 -15.52
CA PRO A 77 -9.52 -24.38 -15.55
C PRO A 77 -10.14 -23.59 -14.40
N LEU A 78 -9.26 -23.08 -13.53
CA LEU A 78 -9.58 -22.25 -12.39
C LEU A 78 -10.42 -21.07 -12.90
N GLN A 79 -11.74 -21.22 -12.78
CA GLN A 79 -12.70 -20.23 -13.18
C GLN A 79 -12.33 -18.96 -12.44
N LYS A 80 -11.92 -17.93 -13.18
CA LYS A 80 -11.81 -16.55 -12.68
C LYS A 80 -13.10 -16.27 -11.90
N PHE A 81 -13.05 -16.36 -10.58
CA PHE A 81 -14.10 -15.87 -9.72
C PHE A 81 -14.05 -14.35 -9.83
N ALA A 82 -14.77 -13.85 -10.84
CA ALA A 82 -15.24 -12.48 -10.88
C ALA A 82 -16.10 -12.25 -9.62
N PRO A 83 -15.95 -11.13 -8.91
CA PRO A 83 -16.79 -10.81 -7.77
C PRO A 83 -18.13 -10.33 -8.31
N GLU A 84 -19.02 -11.24 -8.68
CA GLU A 84 -20.39 -10.88 -9.03
C GLU A 84 -21.38 -11.85 -8.39
N GLN A 85 -22.36 -11.25 -7.72
CA GLN A 85 -23.65 -11.82 -7.30
C GLN A 85 -23.69 -12.50 -5.92
N LEU A 86 -23.77 -11.66 -4.89
CA LEU A 86 -24.57 -11.94 -3.69
C LEU A 86 -26.03 -12.25 -4.12
N PRO A 87 -26.59 -13.43 -3.84
CA PRO A 87 -27.99 -13.67 -4.08
C PRO A 87 -28.80 -12.91 -3.02
N ALA A 88 -29.60 -11.95 -3.50
CA ALA A 88 -30.68 -11.31 -2.78
C ALA A 88 -31.68 -12.37 -2.30
N VAL A 89 -31.48 -12.89 -1.09
CA VAL A 89 -32.44 -13.73 -0.38
C VAL A 89 -32.56 -13.17 1.04
N VAL A 90 -33.81 -13.06 1.50
CA VAL A 90 -34.25 -12.54 2.80
C VAL A 90 -34.58 -11.03 2.83
N LYS A 91 -35.59 -10.63 2.05
CA LYS A 91 -36.50 -9.54 2.41
C LYS A 91 -37.95 -9.95 2.14
N ASP A 92 -38.43 -10.97 2.84
CA ASP A 92 -39.86 -11.29 2.88
C ASP A 92 -40.23 -11.95 4.21
N ARG A 93 -40.14 -11.17 5.29
CA ARG A 93 -40.63 -11.59 6.61
C ARG A 93 -41.09 -10.41 7.46
N GLU A 94 -41.86 -9.48 6.89
CA GLU A 94 -42.60 -8.47 7.65
C GLU A 94 -43.94 -8.12 6.99
N ARG A 95 -44.79 -9.12 6.82
CA ARG A 95 -46.24 -8.90 6.73
C ARG A 95 -46.98 -10.14 7.21
N SER A 96 -47.24 -10.20 8.51
CA SER A 96 -48.42 -10.87 9.04
C SER A 96 -48.80 -10.28 10.38
#